data_AF-A0A850AB72-F1
#
_entry.id   AF-A0A850AB72-F1
#
_cell.length_a   1.000
_cell.length_b   1.000
_cell.length_c   1.000
_cell.angle_alpha   90.00
_cell.angle_beta   90.00
_cell.angle_gamma   90.00
#
_symmetry.space_group_name_H-M   'P 1'
#
loop_
_entity.id
_entity.type
_entity.pdbx_description
1 polymer ?
#
loop_
_entity_poly.entity_id
_entity_poly.type
_entity_poly.pdbx_seq_one_letter_code
_entity_poly.pdbx_strand_id
1 'polypeptide(L)'
;MSTSSLPARPRALRQRLFETSINRNSRGGEFDNREVIAKIAKVRAERAALLGYAHHAALQIDEQTAGSVENVLRLMAQLAPPAVANARKEAADLQAVIDAEGGGFQLQPWDWDYYSEKVRAARYAFDAAQVRPYFEMNRVLEDGVFYAATQLFGITFHERTDLPKYHDDTRIFEVRNEDGSPVALFIVDWYARPSKRGGAWANAYVSQSGLLGTMPVIANHLNVPKPPAGEPTLLTNDEVVTAFHEFGHALHGMFSQVQYPRFAGTAVARDFVEFPSQVNEMWATWPAVLSHFAKHYQTGERLPAALLEKIQAAAKFNEGYRTTEYLAATLLDLTWHQLKADEVPAADQVL
;
A
#
# COMPACT_ATOMS: atom_id res chain seq x y z
N MET A 1 2.92 4.16 -14.10
CA MET A 1 3.94 5.08 -14.66
C MET A 1 5.19 4.92 -13.81
N SER A 2 6.21 4.23 -14.35
CA SER A 2 7.45 3.92 -13.64
C SER A 2 8.20 5.20 -13.23
N THR A 3 8.53 5.32 -11.94
CA THR A 3 9.43 6.34 -11.36
C THR A 3 10.88 5.86 -11.44
N SER A 4 11.33 5.40 -12.61
CA SER A 4 12.76 5.32 -12.92
C SER A 4 13.30 6.74 -13.08
N SER A 5 14.41 7.04 -12.41
CA SER A 5 15.21 8.27 -12.48
C SER A 5 14.78 9.23 -13.59
N LEU A 6 14.03 10.27 -13.20
CA LEU A 6 13.52 11.25 -14.14
C LEU A 6 14.69 12.04 -14.74
N PRO A 7 15.03 11.91 -16.05
CA PRO A 7 15.75 12.99 -16.71
C PRO A 7 14.89 14.24 -16.48
N ALA A 8 15.50 15.34 -16.01
CA ALA A 8 14.85 16.56 -15.52
C ALA A 8 13.51 16.82 -16.24
N ARG A 9 12.41 16.24 -15.73
CA ARG A 9 11.11 16.39 -16.38
C ARG A 9 10.76 17.86 -16.17
N PRO A 10 10.41 18.61 -17.23
CA PRO A 10 10.07 20.02 -17.09
C PRO A 10 9.07 20.18 -15.95
N ARG A 11 9.26 21.18 -15.07
CA ARG A 11 8.38 21.42 -13.92
C ARG A 11 6.90 21.47 -14.34
N ALA A 12 6.62 22.04 -15.50
CA ALA A 12 5.30 22.06 -16.13
C ALA A 12 4.68 20.66 -16.34
N LEU A 13 5.49 19.65 -16.68
CA LEU A 13 5.01 18.28 -16.82
C LEU A 13 4.66 17.67 -15.46
N ARG A 14 5.47 17.93 -14.42
CA ARG A 14 5.14 17.48 -13.05
C ARG A 14 3.84 18.10 -12.57
N GLN A 15 3.68 19.41 -12.77
CA GLN A 15 2.45 20.13 -12.46
C GLN A 15 1.25 19.53 -13.20
N ARG A 16 1.33 19.37 -14.52
CA ARG A 16 0.25 18.78 -15.32
C ARG A 16 -0.13 17.38 -14.85
N LEU A 17 0.86 16.54 -14.52
CA LEU A 17 0.62 15.18 -13.99
C LEU A 17 -0.07 15.23 -12.63
N PHE A 18 0.41 16.07 -11.72
CA PHE A 18 -0.21 16.27 -10.40
C PHE A 18 -1.65 16.77 -10.51
N GLU A 19 -1.89 17.83 -11.28
CA GLU A 19 -3.23 18.40 -11.52
C GLU A 19 -4.17 17.41 -12.20
N THR A 20 -3.64 16.56 -13.09
CA THR A 20 -4.43 15.47 -13.67
C THR A 20 -4.80 14.45 -12.58
N SER A 21 -3.88 14.11 -11.68
CA SER A 21 -4.11 13.16 -10.59
C SER A 21 -5.13 13.65 -9.57
N ILE A 22 -5.00 14.89 -9.07
CA ILE A 22 -5.88 15.43 -8.02
C ILE A 22 -7.27 15.78 -8.55
N ASN A 23 -7.41 16.04 -9.85
CA ASN A 23 -8.70 16.32 -10.49
C ASN A 23 -9.28 15.11 -11.23
N ARG A 24 -8.87 13.88 -10.87
CA ARG A 24 -9.47 12.66 -11.42
C ARG A 24 -10.93 12.61 -11.02
N ASN A 25 -11.80 12.31 -11.99
CA ASN A 25 -13.22 12.12 -11.78
C ASN A 25 -13.94 13.32 -11.11
N SER A 26 -13.50 14.55 -11.38
CA SER A 26 -14.08 15.76 -10.79
C SER A 26 -14.20 16.95 -11.76
N ARG A 27 -14.16 16.70 -13.07
CA ARG A 27 -14.16 17.74 -14.13
C ARG A 27 -15.51 17.87 -14.87
N GLY A 28 -16.58 17.32 -14.33
CA GLY A 28 -17.86 17.16 -15.00
C GLY A 28 -17.88 15.97 -15.98
N GLY A 29 -19.05 15.73 -16.57
CA GLY A 29 -19.26 14.64 -17.53
C GLY A 29 -19.56 13.29 -16.89
N GLU A 30 -19.56 12.24 -17.72
CA GLU A 30 -19.98 10.87 -17.36
C GLU A 30 -19.18 10.25 -16.21
N PHE A 31 -17.91 10.63 -16.06
CA PHE A 31 -17.01 10.06 -15.06
C PHE A 31 -16.80 10.96 -13.83
N ASP A 32 -17.65 11.97 -13.62
CA ASP A 32 -17.58 12.81 -12.42
C ASP A 32 -18.19 12.08 -11.20
N ASN A 33 -17.39 11.95 -10.14
CA ASN A 33 -17.78 11.25 -8.92
C ASN A 33 -18.36 12.17 -7.84
N ARG A 34 -18.34 13.49 -8.00
CA ARG A 34 -18.77 14.43 -6.94
C ARG A 34 -20.23 14.22 -6.54
N GLU A 35 -21.13 14.09 -7.51
CA GLU A 35 -22.54 13.81 -7.25
C GLU A 35 -22.74 12.44 -6.59
N VAL A 36 -21.98 11.44 -7.03
CA VAL A 36 -22.01 10.09 -6.45
C VAL A 36 -21.55 10.11 -4.99
N ILE A 37 -20.46 10.83 -4.68
CA ILE A 37 -19.92 10.96 -3.33
C ILE A 37 -20.91 11.66 -2.41
N ALA A 38 -21.48 12.80 -2.83
CA ALA A 38 -22.50 13.51 -2.05
C ALA A 38 -23.72 12.62 -1.77
N LYS A 39 -24.22 11.89 -2.78
CA LYS A 39 -25.33 10.93 -2.60
C LYS A 39 -24.97 9.82 -1.62
N ILE A 40 -23.77 9.24 -1.71
CA ILE A 40 -23.29 8.20 -0.81
C ILE A 40 -23.22 8.72 0.63
N ALA A 41 -22.63 9.90 0.86
CA ALA A 41 -22.53 10.51 2.19
C ALA A 41 -23.92 10.77 2.79
N LYS A 42 -24.85 11.30 2.00
CA LYS A 42 -26.23 11.56 2.44
C LYS A 42 -26.95 10.27 2.84
N VAL A 43 -26.94 9.25 1.98
CA VAL A 43 -27.61 7.97 2.26
C VAL A 43 -26.95 7.25 3.45
N ARG A 44 -25.62 7.39 3.62
CA ARG A 44 -24.90 6.86 4.79
C ARG A 44 -25.36 7.53 6.09
N ALA A 45 -25.56 8.86 6.08
CA ALA A 45 -26.06 9.61 7.23
C ALA A 45 -27.53 9.26 7.55
N GLU A 46 -28.40 9.19 6.53
CA GLU A 46 -29.80 8.76 6.69
C GLU A 46 -29.90 7.34 7.26
N ARG A 47 -29.08 6.41 6.74
CA ARG A 47 -29.00 5.03 7.26
C ARG A 47 -28.57 5.00 8.72
N ALA A 48 -27.60 5.82 9.11
CA ALA A 48 -27.14 5.87 10.50
C ALA A 48 -28.25 6.35 11.44
N ALA A 49 -28.95 7.42 11.06
CA ALA A 49 -30.07 7.95 11.83
C ALA A 49 -31.22 6.94 11.96
N LEU A 50 -31.57 6.22 10.88
CA LEU A 50 -32.58 5.17 10.91
C LEU A 50 -32.24 4.02 11.86
N LEU A 51 -30.94 3.72 12.02
CA LEU A 51 -30.45 2.69 12.94
C LEU A 51 -30.20 3.22 14.37
N GLY A 52 -30.53 4.48 14.64
CA GLY A 52 -30.39 5.09 15.97
C GLY A 52 -28.99 5.66 16.29
N TYR A 53 -28.10 5.75 15.30
CA TYR A 53 -26.77 6.35 15.46
C TYR A 53 -26.77 7.83 15.07
N ALA A 54 -25.94 8.63 15.73
CA ALA A 54 -25.83 10.06 15.46
C ALA A 54 -25.33 10.38 14.04
N HIS A 55 -24.42 9.55 13.51
CA HIS A 55 -23.81 9.71 12.19
C HIS A 55 -23.16 8.38 11.74
N HIS A 56 -22.72 8.33 10.48
CA HIS A 56 -22.21 7.10 9.86
C HIS A 56 -20.95 6.56 10.54
N ALA A 57 -20.03 7.43 10.96
CA ALA A 57 -18.80 7.01 11.63
C ALA A 57 -19.07 6.28 12.95
N ALA A 58 -20.05 6.74 13.76
CA ALA A 58 -20.44 6.04 14.98
C ALA A 58 -20.97 4.64 14.68
N LEU A 59 -21.82 4.50 13.66
CA LEU A 59 -22.33 3.20 13.21
C LEU A 59 -21.22 2.26 12.73
N GLN A 60 -20.21 2.77 12.01
CA GLN A 60 -19.11 1.92 11.53
C GLN A 60 -18.15 1.51 12.64
N ILE A 61 -17.83 2.42 13.57
CA ILE A 61 -16.84 2.21 14.64
C ILE A 61 -17.37 1.28 15.74
N ASP A 62 -18.69 1.14 15.89
CA ASP A 62 -19.31 0.23 16.87
C ASP A 62 -18.88 -1.24 16.69
N GLU A 63 -18.54 -1.65 15.45
CA GLU A 63 -18.01 -2.99 15.14
C GLU A 63 -16.46 -3.05 15.05
N GLN A 64 -15.77 -1.98 15.45
CA GLN A 64 -14.31 -1.85 15.37
C GLN A 64 -13.66 -1.95 16.75
N THR A 65 -12.36 -2.28 16.80
CA THR A 65 -11.62 -2.40 18.07
C THR A 65 -11.37 -1.04 18.74
N ALA A 66 -11.43 0.06 17.99
CA ALA A 66 -11.33 1.43 18.48
C ALA A 66 -12.45 1.79 19.46
N GLY A 67 -13.64 1.19 19.31
CA GLY A 67 -14.79 1.29 20.22
C GLY A 67 -15.51 2.64 20.27
N SER A 68 -14.91 3.74 19.80
CA SER A 68 -15.60 5.04 19.70
C SER A 68 -14.87 6.02 18.75
N VAL A 69 -15.63 6.99 18.22
CA VAL A 69 -15.09 8.07 17.37
C VAL A 69 -14.12 8.94 18.16
N GLU A 70 -14.40 9.17 19.44
CA GLU A 70 -13.59 9.93 20.38
C GLU A 70 -12.21 9.29 20.57
N ASN A 71 -12.14 7.95 20.64
CA ASN A 71 -10.87 7.24 20.72
C ASN A 71 -10.03 7.44 19.47
N VAL A 72 -10.64 7.36 18.29
CA VAL A 72 -9.97 7.62 17.01
C VAL A 72 -9.45 9.06 16.96
N LEU A 73 -10.30 10.04 17.25
CA LEU A 73 -9.91 11.47 17.28
C LEU A 73 -8.78 11.75 18.28
N ARG A 74 -8.82 11.13 19.45
CA ARG A 74 -7.76 11.25 20.46
C ARG A 74 -6.43 10.72 19.96
N LEU A 75 -6.41 9.58 19.26
CA LEU A 75 -5.20 9.07 18.62
C LEU A 75 -4.70 10.02 17.53
N MET A 76 -5.58 10.50 16.65
CA MET A 76 -5.21 11.45 15.59
C MET A 76 -4.63 12.74 16.18
N ALA A 77 -5.20 13.26 17.28
CA ALA A 77 -4.72 14.45 17.96
C ALA A 77 -3.33 14.28 18.59
N GLN A 78 -2.92 13.05 18.92
CA GLN A 78 -1.55 12.77 19.39
C GLN A 78 -0.54 12.71 18.23
N LEU A 79 -0.96 12.23 17.06
CA LEU A 79 -0.08 12.00 15.91
C LEU A 79 0.05 13.20 14.97
N ALA A 80 -1.03 13.97 14.78
CA ALA A 80 -1.07 15.04 13.79
C ALA A 80 -0.11 16.21 14.10
N PRO A 81 -0.02 16.74 15.34
CA PRO A 81 0.90 17.84 15.63
C PRO A 81 2.38 17.53 15.33
N PRO A 82 2.96 16.40 15.79
CA PRO A 82 4.35 16.08 15.45
C PRO A 82 4.55 15.76 13.96
N ALA A 83 3.58 15.10 13.30
CA ALA A 83 3.65 14.83 11.87
C ALA A 83 3.74 16.11 11.04
N VAL A 84 2.85 17.09 11.32
CA VAL A 84 2.86 18.40 10.65
C VAL A 84 4.13 19.19 10.97
N ALA A 85 4.62 19.12 12.20
CA ALA A 85 5.89 19.77 12.56
C ALA A 85 7.07 19.21 11.77
N ASN A 86 7.10 17.89 11.52
CA ASN A 86 8.12 17.25 10.70
C ASN A 86 7.95 17.59 9.22
N ALA A 87 6.73 17.54 8.69
CA ALA A 87 6.44 17.91 7.30
C ALA A 87 6.86 19.36 7.00
N ARG A 88 6.68 20.29 7.94
CA ARG A 88 7.16 21.68 7.79
C ARG A 88 8.68 21.79 7.73
N LYS A 89 9.41 21.00 8.52
CA LYS A 89 10.88 20.94 8.45
C LYS A 89 11.35 20.36 7.13
N GLU A 90 10.71 19.28 6.67
CA GLU A 90 10.98 18.65 5.39
C GLU A 90 10.71 19.64 4.24
N ALA A 91 9.59 20.36 4.26
CA ALA A 91 9.29 21.41 3.27
C ALA A 91 10.36 22.51 3.23
N ALA A 92 10.89 22.91 4.38
CA ALA A 92 11.98 23.88 4.46
C ALA A 92 13.29 23.32 3.86
N ASP A 93 13.60 22.04 4.12
CA ASP A 93 14.74 21.36 3.49
C ASP A 93 14.59 21.33 1.96
N LEU A 94 13.38 21.05 1.45
CA LEU A 94 13.11 21.05 0.01
C LEU A 94 13.23 22.45 -0.61
N GLN A 95 12.69 23.48 0.05
CA GLN A 95 12.79 24.87 -0.40
C GLN A 95 14.25 25.34 -0.45
N ALA A 96 15.08 24.96 0.53
CA ALA A 96 16.50 25.30 0.53
C ALA A 96 17.24 24.75 -0.70
N VAL A 97 16.87 23.54 -1.16
CA VAL A 97 17.43 22.98 -2.41
C VAL A 97 16.94 23.75 -3.64
N ILE A 98 15.65 24.14 -3.69
CA ILE A 98 15.10 24.98 -4.77
C ILE A 98 15.89 26.30 -4.87
N ASP A 99 16.12 26.95 -3.74
CA ASP A 99 16.80 28.24 -3.68
C ASP A 99 18.29 28.12 -4.06
N ALA A 100 18.98 27.08 -3.57
CA ALA A 100 20.38 26.82 -3.90
C ALA A 100 20.61 26.54 -5.40
N GLU A 101 19.62 25.97 -6.09
CA GLU A 101 19.65 25.73 -7.54
C GLU A 101 19.21 26.95 -8.37
N GLY A 102 18.86 28.06 -7.72
CA GLY A 102 18.36 29.26 -8.40
C GLY A 102 16.99 29.07 -9.05
N GLY A 103 16.15 28.17 -8.50
CA GLY A 103 14.84 27.85 -9.07
C GLY A 103 13.88 29.04 -9.13
N GLY A 104 13.95 29.96 -8.17
CA GLY A 104 13.19 31.22 -8.17
C GLY A 104 11.67 31.04 -8.00
N PHE A 105 11.22 29.92 -7.44
CA PHE A 105 9.82 29.64 -7.15
C PHE A 105 9.64 29.05 -5.75
N GLN A 106 8.42 29.19 -5.20
CA GLN A 106 8.04 28.51 -3.96
C GLN A 106 7.70 27.05 -4.24
N LEU A 107 8.07 26.16 -3.31
CA LEU A 107 7.73 24.75 -3.31
C LEU A 107 6.21 24.59 -3.51
N GLN A 108 5.83 23.68 -4.39
CA GLN A 108 4.44 23.28 -4.65
C GLN A 108 4.31 21.77 -4.52
N PRO A 109 3.09 21.21 -4.37
CA PRO A 109 2.90 19.77 -4.21
C PRO A 109 3.56 18.92 -5.30
N TRP A 110 3.53 19.37 -6.56
CA TRP A 110 4.17 18.69 -7.70
C TRP A 110 5.70 18.80 -7.73
N ASP A 111 6.29 19.53 -6.81
CA ASP A 111 7.74 19.65 -6.63
C ASP A 111 8.25 18.73 -5.50
N TRP A 112 7.37 18.24 -4.62
CA TRP A 112 7.74 17.51 -3.39
C TRP A 112 8.62 16.29 -3.66
N ASP A 113 8.13 15.32 -4.44
CA ASP A 113 8.87 14.06 -4.70
C ASP A 113 10.20 14.33 -5.41
N TYR A 114 10.21 15.28 -6.34
CA TYR A 114 11.40 15.61 -7.13
C TYR A 114 12.51 16.19 -6.24
N TYR A 115 12.20 17.14 -5.36
CA TYR A 115 13.19 17.71 -4.45
C TYR A 115 13.48 16.80 -3.25
N SER A 116 12.55 15.94 -2.85
CA SER A 116 12.78 14.92 -1.82
C SER A 116 13.91 13.96 -2.23
N GLU A 117 13.94 13.52 -3.49
CA GLU A 117 15.04 12.67 -3.97
C GLU A 117 16.39 13.40 -3.98
N LYS A 118 16.40 14.72 -4.24
CA LYS A 118 17.63 15.53 -4.14
C LYS A 118 18.12 15.66 -2.71
N VAL A 119 17.23 15.94 -1.76
CA VAL A 119 17.58 16.00 -0.34
C VAL A 119 18.05 14.63 0.14
N ARG A 120 17.36 13.55 -0.24
CA ARG A 120 17.74 12.17 0.10
C ARG A 120 19.15 11.84 -0.41
N ALA A 121 19.43 12.15 -1.67
CA ALA A 121 20.73 11.93 -2.28
C ALA A 121 21.84 12.74 -1.60
N ALA A 122 21.60 14.02 -1.29
CA ALA A 122 22.59 14.88 -0.63
C ALA A 122 22.84 14.47 0.83
N ARG A 123 21.80 14.09 1.58
CA ARG A 123 21.88 13.77 3.01
C ARG A 123 22.43 12.37 3.29
N TYR A 124 22.11 11.40 2.45
CA TYR A 124 22.44 9.98 2.69
C TYR A 124 23.40 9.37 1.65
N ALA A 125 23.86 10.16 0.67
CA ALA A 125 24.63 9.67 -0.47
C ALA A 125 23.95 8.45 -1.13
N PHE A 126 22.62 8.49 -1.21
CA PHE A 126 21.75 7.37 -1.58
C PHE A 126 20.81 7.78 -2.71
N ASP A 127 20.83 7.03 -3.81
CA ASP A 127 19.89 7.14 -4.91
C ASP A 127 19.07 5.85 -4.98
N ALA A 128 17.73 5.98 -4.93
CA ALA A 128 16.82 4.84 -5.04
C ALA A 128 17.01 4.05 -6.35
N ALA A 129 17.54 4.66 -7.40
CA ALA A 129 17.90 3.97 -8.64
C ALA A 129 19.04 2.96 -8.47
N GLN A 130 19.93 3.14 -7.48
CA GLN A 130 21.05 2.22 -7.22
C GLN A 130 20.60 0.89 -6.62
N VAL A 131 19.46 0.87 -5.91
CA VAL A 131 18.95 -0.35 -5.26
C VAL A 131 17.98 -1.12 -6.14
N ARG A 132 17.32 -0.44 -7.09
CA ARG A 132 16.32 -1.04 -7.99
C ARG A 132 16.82 -2.31 -8.72
N PRO A 133 18.07 -2.40 -9.22
CA PRO A 133 18.58 -3.62 -9.84
C PRO A 133 18.67 -4.84 -8.90
N TYR A 134 18.57 -4.66 -7.58
CA TYR A 134 18.62 -5.73 -6.59
C TYR A 134 17.23 -6.25 -6.22
N PHE A 135 16.15 -5.59 -6.66
CA PHE A 135 14.77 -5.95 -6.34
C PHE A 135 14.05 -6.50 -7.56
N GLU A 136 14.59 -7.58 -8.12
CA GLU A 136 13.92 -8.32 -9.20
C GLU A 136 12.70 -9.06 -8.62
N MET A 137 11.55 -8.95 -9.31
CA MET A 137 10.24 -9.36 -8.82
C MET A 137 10.17 -10.83 -8.38
N ASN A 138 10.73 -11.75 -9.17
CA ASN A 138 10.69 -13.18 -8.82
C ASN A 138 11.58 -13.47 -7.62
N ARG A 139 12.75 -12.84 -7.52
CA ARG A 139 13.59 -12.93 -6.30
C ARG A 139 12.89 -12.35 -5.09
N VAL A 140 12.24 -11.19 -5.21
CA VAL A 140 11.48 -10.60 -4.10
C VAL A 140 10.37 -11.56 -3.64
N LEU A 141 9.66 -12.20 -4.56
CA LEU A 141 8.63 -13.17 -4.23
C LEU A 141 9.22 -14.44 -3.57
N GLU A 142 10.16 -15.10 -4.22
CA GLU A 142 10.63 -16.43 -3.83
C GLU A 142 11.71 -16.38 -2.74
N ASP A 143 12.74 -15.55 -2.94
CA ASP A 143 13.85 -15.38 -1.99
C ASP A 143 13.50 -14.41 -0.84
N GLY A 144 12.39 -13.67 -0.94
CA GLY A 144 12.00 -12.66 0.06
C GLY A 144 10.73 -13.06 0.78
N VAL A 145 9.59 -12.87 0.13
CA VAL A 145 8.25 -13.06 0.69
C VAL A 145 8.04 -14.51 1.13
N PHE A 146 8.30 -15.48 0.25
CA PHE A 146 8.18 -16.90 0.57
C PHE A 146 9.25 -17.36 1.54
N TYR A 147 10.51 -16.97 1.31
CA TYR A 147 11.60 -17.29 2.23
C TYR A 147 11.28 -16.87 3.67
N ALA A 148 10.83 -15.64 3.90
CA ALA A 148 10.50 -15.15 5.24
C ALA A 148 9.41 -16.03 5.91
N ALA A 149 8.37 -16.39 5.16
CA ALA A 149 7.30 -17.24 5.69
C ALA A 149 7.72 -18.69 5.91
N THR A 150 8.59 -19.23 5.06
CA THR A 150 9.22 -20.54 5.28
C THR A 150 10.04 -20.53 6.57
N GLN A 151 10.86 -19.50 6.79
CA GLN A 151 11.69 -19.39 8.00
C GLN A 151 10.85 -19.23 9.27
N LEU A 152 9.75 -18.48 9.20
CA LEU A 152 8.94 -18.17 10.38
C LEU A 152 7.88 -19.23 10.69
N PHE A 153 7.27 -19.83 9.67
CA PHE A 153 6.10 -20.71 9.81
C PHE A 153 6.30 -22.13 9.24
N GLY A 154 7.44 -22.43 8.61
CA GLY A 154 7.75 -23.75 8.05
C GLY A 154 6.98 -24.11 6.78
N ILE A 155 6.13 -23.23 6.25
CA ILE A 155 5.38 -23.49 5.01
C ILE A 155 6.27 -23.46 3.77
N THR A 156 5.90 -24.21 2.73
CA THR A 156 6.60 -24.28 1.45
C THR A 156 5.66 -23.99 0.29
N PHE A 157 6.21 -23.51 -0.82
CA PHE A 157 5.45 -23.03 -1.99
C PHE A 157 5.86 -23.81 -3.24
N HIS A 158 4.87 -24.39 -3.91
CA HIS A 158 5.07 -25.22 -5.10
C HIS A 158 4.27 -24.64 -6.25
N GLU A 159 4.93 -24.09 -7.27
CA GLU A 159 4.23 -23.49 -8.41
C GLU A 159 3.46 -24.56 -9.20
N ARG A 160 2.20 -24.25 -9.52
CA ARG A 160 1.28 -25.09 -10.26
C ARG A 160 0.97 -24.45 -11.60
N THR A 161 1.53 -25.04 -12.66
CA THR A 161 1.35 -24.60 -14.06
C THR A 161 0.21 -25.32 -14.77
N ASP A 162 -0.35 -26.36 -14.15
CA ASP A 162 -1.43 -27.20 -14.67
C ASP A 162 -2.85 -26.69 -14.35
N LEU A 163 -2.96 -25.70 -13.46
CA LEU A 163 -4.23 -25.14 -13.02
C LEU A 163 -4.74 -24.03 -13.95
N PRO A 164 -6.07 -23.86 -14.09
CA PRO A 164 -6.64 -22.81 -14.93
C PRO A 164 -6.34 -21.42 -14.35
N LYS A 165 -6.00 -20.49 -15.25
CA LYS A 165 -5.69 -19.09 -14.92
C LYS A 165 -6.77 -18.17 -15.47
N TYR A 166 -7.10 -17.11 -14.73
CA TYR A 166 -7.98 -16.05 -15.24
C TYR A 166 -7.24 -15.00 -16.07
N HIS A 167 -5.90 -14.99 -16.01
CA HIS A 167 -5.04 -14.11 -16.80
C HIS A 167 -3.65 -14.75 -16.93
N ASP A 168 -3.01 -14.64 -18.10
CA ASP A 168 -1.76 -15.35 -18.42
C ASP A 168 -0.62 -15.03 -17.46
N ASP A 169 -0.55 -13.78 -17.00
CA ASP A 169 0.47 -13.31 -16.06
C ASP A 169 0.28 -13.79 -14.61
N THR A 170 -0.80 -14.50 -14.30
CA THR A 170 -1.02 -15.00 -12.94
C THR A 170 -0.13 -16.21 -12.67
N ARG A 171 0.43 -16.30 -11.46
CA ARG A 171 1.13 -17.49 -10.96
C ARG A 171 0.30 -18.10 -9.83
N ILE A 172 0.25 -19.43 -9.78
CA ILE A 172 -0.52 -20.17 -8.77
C ILE A 172 0.44 -21.08 -8.03
N PHE A 173 0.39 -21.05 -6.70
CA PHE A 173 1.25 -21.85 -5.82
C PHE A 173 0.38 -22.71 -4.92
N GLU A 174 0.72 -23.98 -4.80
CA GLU A 174 0.25 -24.85 -3.74
C GLU A 174 1.12 -24.62 -2.50
N VAL A 175 0.48 -24.26 -1.39
CA VAL A 175 1.15 -23.99 -0.12
C VAL A 175 0.99 -25.21 0.78
N ARG A 176 2.08 -25.67 1.39
CA ARG A 176 2.12 -26.85 2.25
C ARG A 176 2.82 -26.58 3.57
N ASN A 177 2.42 -27.28 4.63
CA ASN A 177 3.13 -27.31 5.90
C ASN A 177 4.47 -28.05 5.76
N GLU A 178 5.30 -27.98 6.81
CA GLU A 178 6.58 -28.69 6.90
C GLU A 178 6.43 -30.21 6.76
N ASP A 179 5.32 -30.78 7.25
CA ASP A 179 4.98 -32.20 7.11
C ASP A 179 4.45 -32.60 5.72
N GLY A 180 4.33 -31.63 4.81
CA GLY A 180 3.82 -31.79 3.45
C GLY A 180 2.30 -31.76 3.31
N SER A 181 1.54 -31.58 4.40
CA SER A 181 0.08 -31.43 4.36
C SER A 181 -0.34 -30.10 3.70
N PRO A 182 -1.49 -30.06 3.00
CA PRO A 182 -1.92 -28.87 2.27
C PRO A 182 -2.37 -27.74 3.21
N VAL A 183 -2.06 -26.50 2.83
CA VAL A 183 -2.48 -25.27 3.53
C VAL A 183 -3.46 -24.48 2.68
N ALA A 184 -3.06 -24.12 1.45
CA ALA A 184 -3.83 -23.24 0.60
C ALA A 184 -3.43 -23.34 -0.88
N LEU A 185 -4.23 -22.74 -1.76
CA LEU A 185 -3.73 -22.21 -3.03
C LEU A 185 -3.50 -20.71 -2.89
N PHE A 186 -2.36 -20.23 -3.41
CA PHE A 186 -2.01 -18.83 -3.43
C PHE A 186 -1.84 -18.34 -4.87
N ILE A 187 -2.51 -17.24 -5.23
CA ILE A 187 -2.46 -16.65 -6.56
C ILE A 187 -1.77 -15.30 -6.51
N VAL A 188 -0.81 -15.10 -7.41
CA VAL A 188 -0.03 -13.87 -7.56
C VAL A 188 -0.42 -13.18 -8.86
N ASP A 189 -0.90 -11.93 -8.79
CA ASP A 189 -1.25 -11.09 -9.94
C ASP A 189 -0.70 -9.67 -9.80
N TRP A 190 0.58 -9.47 -10.12
CA TRP A 190 1.29 -8.25 -9.74
C TRP A 190 1.35 -7.14 -10.79
N TYR A 191 1.05 -7.41 -12.06
CA TYR A 191 1.17 -6.39 -13.10
C TYR A 191 -0.05 -5.48 -13.23
N ALA A 192 0.20 -4.18 -13.41
CA ALA A 192 -0.82 -3.22 -13.78
C ALA A 192 -1.33 -3.47 -15.21
N ARG A 193 -2.64 -3.31 -15.40
CA ARG A 193 -3.30 -3.38 -16.71
C ARG A 193 -4.60 -2.57 -16.72
N PRO A 194 -5.09 -2.09 -17.87
CA PRO A 194 -6.29 -1.24 -17.94
C PRO A 194 -7.55 -1.88 -17.34
N SER A 195 -7.68 -3.20 -17.39
CA SER A 195 -8.81 -3.95 -16.83
C SER A 195 -8.70 -4.20 -15.32
N LYS A 196 -7.60 -3.84 -14.68
CA LYS A 196 -7.36 -4.03 -13.24
C LYS A 196 -7.48 -2.69 -12.52
N ARG A 197 -8.25 -2.65 -11.43
CA ARG A 197 -8.31 -1.47 -10.54
C ARG A 197 -6.93 -1.16 -9.95
N GLY A 198 -6.68 0.11 -9.64
CA GLY A 198 -5.44 0.55 -9.00
C GLY A 198 -5.29 0.08 -7.55
N GLY A 199 -4.11 0.33 -6.96
CA GLY A 199 -3.76 -0.06 -5.59
C GLY A 199 -3.16 -1.45 -5.49
N ALA A 200 -3.14 -2.01 -4.29
CA ALA A 200 -2.85 -3.41 -4.03
C ALA A 200 -3.92 -3.97 -3.09
N TRP A 201 -4.18 -5.27 -3.16
CA TRP A 201 -5.12 -5.93 -2.24
C TRP A 201 -4.94 -7.46 -2.22
N ALA A 202 -5.35 -8.02 -1.09
CA ALA A 202 -5.57 -9.45 -0.91
C ALA A 202 -7.07 -9.79 -0.91
N ASN A 203 -7.45 -10.95 -1.45
CA ASN A 203 -8.80 -11.49 -1.30
C ASN A 203 -8.81 -13.02 -1.28
N ALA A 204 -9.84 -13.59 -0.64
CA ALA A 204 -10.15 -15.00 -0.73
C ALA A 204 -11.11 -15.26 -1.91
N TYR A 205 -10.77 -16.20 -2.79
CA TYR A 205 -11.70 -16.80 -3.74
C TYR A 205 -12.49 -17.93 -3.10
N VAL A 206 -11.82 -18.69 -2.22
CA VAL A 206 -12.44 -19.65 -1.31
C VAL A 206 -11.93 -19.35 0.08
N SER A 207 -12.83 -19.19 1.05
CA SER A 207 -12.46 -19.00 2.46
C SER A 207 -12.30 -20.36 3.14
N GLN A 208 -11.39 -20.46 4.12
CA GLN A 208 -11.28 -21.64 4.95
C GLN A 208 -12.58 -21.85 5.77
N SER A 209 -13.04 -23.09 5.90
CA SER A 209 -14.16 -23.40 6.79
C SER A 209 -14.15 -24.87 7.23
N GLY A 210 -14.21 -25.10 8.54
CA GLY A 210 -14.42 -26.45 9.10
C GLY A 210 -15.83 -26.99 8.81
N LEU A 211 -16.85 -26.14 8.80
CA LEU A 211 -18.23 -26.52 8.51
C LEU A 211 -18.43 -27.00 7.08
N LEU A 212 -17.81 -26.32 6.11
CA LEU A 212 -17.94 -26.64 4.68
C LEU A 212 -16.81 -27.57 4.18
N GLY A 213 -15.79 -27.82 5.01
CA GLY A 213 -14.61 -28.60 4.63
C GLY A 213 -13.75 -27.92 3.55
N THR A 214 -13.82 -26.60 3.40
CA THR A 214 -13.09 -25.87 2.37
C THR A 214 -11.70 -25.42 2.85
N MET A 215 -10.70 -25.59 1.99
CA MET A 215 -9.37 -25.00 2.16
C MET A 215 -9.31 -23.62 1.46
N PRO A 216 -8.49 -22.69 1.98
CA PRO A 216 -8.44 -21.34 1.45
C PRO A 216 -7.76 -21.27 0.07
N VAL A 217 -8.33 -20.44 -0.81
CA VAL A 217 -7.71 -20.01 -2.08
C VAL A 217 -7.60 -18.49 -2.00
N ILE A 218 -6.37 -18.00 -1.81
CA ILE A 218 -6.09 -16.59 -1.55
C ILE A 218 -5.32 -15.99 -2.72
N ALA A 219 -5.56 -14.72 -3.02
CA ALA A 219 -4.86 -14.00 -4.07
C ALA A 219 -4.31 -12.67 -3.59
N ASN A 220 -3.13 -12.30 -4.08
CA ASN A 220 -2.57 -10.96 -3.96
C ASN A 220 -2.50 -10.29 -5.32
N HIS A 221 -2.94 -9.04 -5.36
CA HIS A 221 -2.94 -8.21 -6.54
C HIS A 221 -2.11 -6.96 -6.27
N LEU A 222 -1.11 -6.72 -7.12
CA LEU A 222 -0.34 -5.48 -7.17
C LEU A 222 -0.56 -4.80 -8.53
N ASN A 223 0.00 -3.61 -8.68
CA ASN A 223 -0.04 -2.79 -9.90
C ASN A 223 1.37 -2.35 -10.35
N VAL A 224 2.32 -3.27 -10.35
CA VAL A 224 3.69 -3.06 -10.86
C VAL A 224 3.64 -2.86 -12.38
N PRO A 225 4.34 -1.87 -12.96
CA PRO A 225 4.43 -1.73 -14.41
C PRO A 225 5.04 -2.98 -15.06
N LYS A 226 4.34 -3.55 -16.06
CA LYS A 226 4.86 -4.68 -16.82
C LYS A 226 6.00 -4.21 -17.74
N PRO A 227 7.21 -4.80 -17.66
CA PRO A 227 8.30 -4.44 -18.55
C PRO A 227 8.08 -4.98 -19.97
N PRO A 228 8.84 -4.50 -20.97
CA PRO A 228 8.93 -5.13 -22.28
C PRO A 228 9.28 -6.63 -22.19
N ALA A 229 8.92 -7.38 -23.24
CA ALA A 229 9.24 -8.81 -23.29
C ALA A 229 10.76 -9.05 -23.21
N GLY A 230 11.19 -9.95 -22.32
CA GLY A 230 12.59 -10.29 -22.10
C GLY A 230 13.33 -9.40 -21.09
N GLU A 231 12.70 -8.33 -20.60
CA GLU A 231 13.28 -7.47 -19.56
C GLU A 231 12.85 -7.91 -18.15
N PRO A 232 13.72 -7.76 -17.13
CA PRO A 232 13.37 -8.08 -15.75
C PRO A 232 12.31 -7.10 -15.22
N THR A 233 11.47 -7.57 -14.30
CA THR A 233 10.62 -6.67 -13.53
C THR A 233 11.39 -6.21 -12.30
N LEU A 234 11.87 -4.97 -12.30
CA LEU A 234 12.60 -4.38 -11.18
C LEU A 234 11.67 -3.52 -10.34
N LEU A 235 11.51 -3.87 -9.08
CA LEU A 235 10.61 -3.22 -8.12
C LEU A 235 11.27 -2.00 -7.47
N THR A 236 10.46 -1.01 -7.13
CA THR A 236 10.84 0.02 -6.14
C THR A 236 10.80 -0.58 -4.73
N ASN A 237 11.42 0.10 -3.76
CA ASN A 237 11.30 -0.29 -2.35
C ASN A 237 9.83 -0.34 -1.89
N ASP A 238 9.00 0.62 -2.31
CA ASP A 238 7.58 0.66 -1.95
C ASP A 238 6.82 -0.54 -2.55
N GLU A 239 7.15 -0.95 -3.77
CA GLU A 239 6.56 -2.16 -4.39
C GLU A 239 7.00 -3.45 -3.66
N VAL A 240 8.24 -3.51 -3.16
CA VAL A 240 8.69 -4.62 -2.28
C VAL A 240 7.88 -4.63 -0.98
N VAL A 241 7.79 -3.50 -0.28
CA VAL A 241 7.02 -3.40 0.97
C VAL A 241 5.55 -3.76 0.74
N THR A 242 4.96 -3.30 -0.37
CA THR A 242 3.59 -3.66 -0.77
C THR A 242 3.42 -5.16 -0.98
N ALA A 243 4.40 -5.85 -1.58
CA ALA A 243 4.34 -7.30 -1.74
C ALA A 243 4.32 -8.02 -0.38
N PHE A 244 5.13 -7.57 0.59
CA PHE A 244 5.10 -8.11 1.95
C PHE A 244 3.79 -7.76 2.67
N HIS A 245 3.27 -6.54 2.51
CA HIS A 245 2.00 -6.11 3.09
C HIS A 245 0.85 -7.03 2.66
N GLU A 246 0.65 -7.19 1.35
CA GLU A 246 -0.42 -8.04 0.82
C GLU A 246 -0.25 -9.50 1.20
N PHE A 247 1.01 -9.96 1.32
CA PHE A 247 1.29 -11.31 1.75
C PHE A 247 0.98 -11.53 3.24
N GLY A 248 1.05 -10.51 4.08
CA GLY A 248 0.60 -10.59 5.47
C GLY A 248 -0.90 -10.84 5.58
N HIS A 249 -1.72 -10.19 4.75
CA HIS A 249 -3.13 -10.57 4.61
C HIS A 249 -3.30 -11.98 4.06
N ALA A 250 -2.44 -12.39 3.13
CA ALA A 250 -2.50 -13.72 2.55
C ALA A 250 -2.26 -14.80 3.61
N LEU A 251 -1.22 -14.63 4.43
CA LEU A 251 -0.92 -15.48 5.59
C LEU A 251 -2.08 -15.52 6.59
N HIS A 252 -2.67 -14.35 6.89
CA HIS A 252 -3.85 -14.28 7.77
C HIS A 252 -5.03 -15.12 7.23
N GLY A 253 -5.24 -15.11 5.91
CA GLY A 253 -6.23 -15.95 5.26
C GLY A 253 -5.87 -17.45 5.23
N MET A 254 -4.62 -17.77 4.89
CA MET A 254 -4.12 -19.14 4.73
C MET A 254 -4.10 -19.91 6.05
N PHE A 255 -3.73 -19.25 7.15
CA PHE A 255 -3.66 -19.87 8.48
C PHE A 255 -4.97 -19.88 9.25
N SER A 256 -6.08 -19.47 8.63
CA SER A 256 -7.39 -19.57 9.24
C SER A 256 -7.70 -21.02 9.62
N GLN A 257 -8.11 -21.23 10.86
CA GLN A 257 -8.53 -22.53 11.37
C GLN A 257 -9.80 -22.39 12.20
N VAL A 258 -10.92 -22.04 11.54
CA VAL A 258 -12.20 -21.81 12.19
C VAL A 258 -13.27 -22.78 11.70
N GLN A 259 -14.30 -22.99 12.51
CA GLN A 259 -15.45 -23.80 12.13
C GLN A 259 -16.34 -23.06 11.11
N TYR A 260 -16.70 -21.82 11.40
CA TYR A 260 -17.71 -21.09 10.64
C TYR A 260 -17.08 -20.10 9.65
N PRO A 261 -17.56 -20.06 8.39
CA PRO A 261 -16.99 -19.18 7.36
C PRO A 261 -17.13 -17.69 7.70
N ARG A 262 -18.08 -17.32 8.56
CA ARG A 262 -18.27 -15.94 9.05
C ARG A 262 -17.03 -15.38 9.78
N PHE A 263 -16.18 -16.24 10.32
CA PHE A 263 -14.98 -15.88 11.08
C PHE A 263 -13.67 -16.24 10.37
N ALA A 264 -13.75 -16.63 9.09
CA ALA A 264 -12.59 -17.16 8.37
C ALA A 264 -11.62 -16.05 7.93
N GLY A 265 -10.33 -16.32 8.11
CA GLY A 265 -9.24 -15.49 7.60
C GLY A 265 -9.35 -14.04 8.03
N THR A 266 -9.42 -13.14 7.05
CA THR A 266 -9.45 -11.68 7.25
C THR A 266 -10.83 -11.14 7.65
N ALA A 267 -11.79 -11.98 8.04
CA ALA A 267 -13.12 -11.60 8.53
C ALA A 267 -13.09 -11.08 9.99
N VAL A 268 -12.29 -10.05 10.22
CA VAL A 268 -12.05 -9.37 11.50
C VAL A 268 -12.42 -7.88 11.39
N ALA A 269 -12.37 -7.15 12.50
CA ALA A 269 -12.53 -5.69 12.49
C ALA A 269 -11.51 -5.03 11.54
N ARG A 270 -11.92 -3.97 10.83
CA ARG A 270 -11.09 -3.26 9.84
C ARG A 270 -9.85 -2.64 10.47
N ASP A 271 -9.97 -2.10 11.68
CA ASP A 271 -8.84 -1.54 12.41
C ASP A 271 -7.91 -2.59 13.02
N PHE A 272 -8.23 -3.88 12.87
CA PHE A 272 -7.33 -5.00 13.17
C PHE A 272 -6.81 -5.69 11.91
N VAL A 273 -7.56 -5.70 10.80
CA VAL A 273 -7.19 -6.47 9.60
C VAL A 273 -5.86 -6.03 8.99
N GLU A 274 -5.51 -4.74 9.16
CA GLU A 274 -4.25 -4.15 8.70
C GLU A 274 -3.05 -4.49 9.60
N PHE A 275 -3.27 -5.03 10.81
CA PHE A 275 -2.17 -5.38 11.70
C PHE A 275 -1.31 -6.52 11.12
N PRO A 276 -1.85 -7.68 10.70
CA PRO A 276 -1.04 -8.74 10.10
C PRO A 276 -0.33 -8.34 8.80
N SER A 277 -0.93 -7.47 7.99
CA SER A 277 -0.27 -6.95 6.77
C SER A 277 0.91 -6.05 7.13
N GLN A 278 0.71 -5.06 8.00
CA GLN A 278 1.77 -4.13 8.40
C GLN A 278 2.88 -4.80 9.22
N VAL A 279 2.56 -5.77 10.10
CA VAL A 279 3.60 -6.54 10.80
C VAL A 279 4.48 -7.28 9.79
N ASN A 280 3.90 -7.82 8.72
CA ASN A 280 4.67 -8.59 7.74
C ASN A 280 5.64 -7.72 6.92
N GLU A 281 5.40 -6.41 6.81
CA GLU A 281 6.32 -5.46 6.16
C GLU A 281 7.69 -5.42 6.83
N MET A 282 7.79 -5.72 8.13
CA MET A 282 9.07 -5.68 8.86
C MET A 282 10.12 -6.62 8.25
N TRP A 283 9.68 -7.73 7.65
CA TRP A 283 10.57 -8.72 7.06
C TRP A 283 11.24 -8.23 5.78
N ALA A 284 10.64 -7.26 5.07
CA ALA A 284 11.23 -6.66 3.88
C ALA A 284 12.59 -5.99 4.16
N THR A 285 12.81 -5.55 5.40
CA THR A 285 14.05 -4.88 5.83
C THR A 285 14.83 -5.67 6.89
N TRP A 286 14.32 -6.83 7.30
CA TRP A 286 15.02 -7.69 8.24
C TRP A 286 16.33 -8.17 7.63
N PRO A 287 17.50 -7.96 8.27
CA PRO A 287 18.80 -8.13 7.61
C PRO A 287 19.00 -9.50 6.93
N ALA A 288 18.58 -10.58 7.57
CA ALA A 288 18.69 -11.93 7.01
C ALA A 288 17.78 -12.15 5.78
N VAL A 289 16.57 -11.60 5.79
CA VAL A 289 15.61 -11.71 4.67
C VAL A 289 16.03 -10.80 3.53
N LEU A 290 16.32 -9.53 3.81
CA LEU A 290 16.75 -8.55 2.82
C LEU A 290 18.02 -9.01 2.09
N SER A 291 19.02 -9.53 2.81
CA SER A 291 20.24 -10.05 2.18
C SER A 291 20.00 -11.34 1.37
N HIS A 292 18.90 -12.05 1.60
CA HIS A 292 18.53 -13.26 0.86
C HIS A 292 17.94 -12.92 -0.52
N PHE A 293 17.07 -11.91 -0.64
CA PHE A 293 16.47 -11.54 -1.94
C PHE A 293 17.16 -10.40 -2.67
N ALA A 294 17.83 -9.48 -1.97
CA ALA A 294 18.47 -8.31 -2.58
C ALA A 294 19.76 -8.70 -3.31
N LYS A 295 19.61 -9.26 -4.52
CA LYS A 295 20.68 -9.73 -5.39
C LYS A 295 20.52 -9.07 -6.75
N HIS A 296 21.61 -8.53 -7.29
CA HIS A 296 21.59 -7.84 -8.58
C HIS A 296 21.09 -8.77 -9.68
N TYR A 297 20.10 -8.32 -10.46
CA TYR A 297 19.38 -9.20 -11.39
C TYR A 297 20.29 -9.84 -12.46
N GLN A 298 21.36 -9.16 -12.88
CA GLN A 298 22.30 -9.67 -13.90
C GLN A 298 23.45 -10.49 -13.32
N THR A 299 24.02 -10.05 -12.19
CA THR A 299 25.29 -10.59 -11.67
C THR A 299 25.06 -11.59 -10.54
N GLY A 300 23.89 -11.56 -9.90
CA GLY A 300 23.57 -12.35 -8.72
C GLY A 300 24.29 -11.88 -7.44
N GLU A 301 25.12 -10.83 -7.53
CA GLU A 301 25.83 -10.26 -6.38
C GLU A 301 24.86 -9.69 -5.36
N ARG A 302 25.13 -9.93 -4.08
CA ARG A 302 24.30 -9.41 -2.98
C ARG A 302 24.43 -7.89 -2.90
N LEU A 303 23.37 -7.25 -2.40
CA LEU A 303 23.39 -5.83 -2.07
C LEU A 303 24.58 -5.52 -1.15
N PRO A 304 25.49 -4.60 -1.55
CA PRO A 304 26.62 -4.20 -0.73
C PRO A 304 26.17 -3.71 0.65
N ALA A 305 26.90 -4.09 1.71
CA ALA A 305 26.58 -3.67 3.08
C ALA A 305 26.49 -2.14 3.22
N ALA A 306 27.35 -1.39 2.53
CA ALA A 306 27.32 0.07 2.52
C ALA A 306 26.03 0.65 1.89
N LEU A 307 25.40 -0.03 0.91
CA LEU A 307 24.10 0.38 0.38
C LEU A 307 22.96 0.02 1.34
N LEU A 308 23.06 -1.13 2.02
CA LEU A 308 22.11 -1.54 3.06
C LEU A 308 22.07 -0.53 4.22
N GLU A 309 23.23 -0.12 4.73
CA GLU A 309 23.33 0.91 5.78
C GLU A 309 22.68 2.23 5.37
N LYS A 310 22.83 2.63 4.09
CA LYS A 310 22.19 3.83 3.55
C LYS A 310 20.67 3.70 3.47
N ILE A 311 20.15 2.54 3.06
CA ILE A 311 18.69 2.27 3.08
C ILE A 311 18.17 2.43 4.51
N GLN A 312 18.84 1.83 5.49
CA GLN A 312 18.47 1.90 6.89
C GLN A 312 18.55 3.32 7.46
N ALA A 313 19.59 4.07 7.10
CA ALA A 313 19.75 5.47 7.51
C ALA A 313 18.65 6.37 6.91
N ALA A 314 18.22 6.09 5.68
CA ALA A 314 17.16 6.83 5.00
C ALA A 314 15.74 6.35 5.39
N ALA A 315 15.57 5.31 6.21
CA ALA A 315 14.27 4.72 6.51
C ALA A 315 13.28 5.68 7.21
N LYS A 316 13.79 6.70 7.91
CA LYS A 316 12.97 7.73 8.58
C LYS A 316 12.82 9.01 7.75
N PHE A 317 13.37 9.03 6.54
CA PHE A 317 13.29 10.19 5.67
C PHE A 317 11.86 10.36 5.14
N ASN A 318 11.37 11.60 5.13
CA ASN A 318 10.06 11.98 4.60
C ASN A 318 8.85 11.43 5.39
N GLU A 319 9.07 10.92 6.62
CA GLU A 319 8.00 10.43 7.48
C GLU A 319 7.04 11.54 7.93
N GLY A 320 7.49 12.81 7.98
CA GLY A 320 6.60 13.94 8.22
C GLY A 320 5.52 14.04 7.15
N TYR A 321 5.90 14.06 5.88
CA TYR A 321 5.00 14.07 4.74
C TYR A 321 4.10 12.82 4.70
N ARG A 322 4.70 11.62 4.72
CA ARG A 322 3.96 10.34 4.62
C ARG A 322 2.92 10.18 5.73
N THR A 323 3.30 10.52 6.96
CA THR A 323 2.36 10.47 8.10
C THR A 323 1.28 11.54 7.95
N THR A 324 1.65 12.76 7.50
CA THR A 324 0.68 13.86 7.37
C THR A 324 -0.36 13.59 6.27
N GLU A 325 0.03 13.07 5.11
CA GLU A 325 -0.95 12.76 4.05
C GLU A 325 -1.92 11.65 4.47
N TYR A 326 -1.42 10.63 5.18
CA TYR A 326 -2.23 9.55 5.73
C TYR A 326 -3.24 10.08 6.77
N LEU A 327 -2.77 10.90 7.72
CA LEU A 327 -3.64 11.50 8.73
C LEU A 327 -4.65 12.47 8.13
N ALA A 328 -4.28 13.22 7.10
CA ALA A 328 -5.19 14.12 6.39
C ALA A 328 -6.32 13.33 5.70
N ALA A 329 -6.00 12.24 5.01
CA ALA A 329 -7.00 11.35 4.41
C ALA A 329 -7.91 10.69 5.46
N THR A 330 -7.33 10.24 6.58
CA THR A 330 -8.07 9.63 7.71
C THR A 330 -9.05 10.62 8.34
N LEU A 331 -8.59 11.84 8.62
CA LEU A 331 -9.43 12.90 9.20
C LEU A 331 -10.50 13.38 8.21
N LEU A 332 -10.19 13.42 6.92
CA LEU A 332 -11.16 13.74 5.88
C LEU A 332 -12.29 12.71 5.86
N ASP A 333 -11.98 11.42 5.81
CA ASP A 333 -12.96 10.33 5.86
C ASP A 333 -13.87 10.43 7.11
N LEU A 334 -13.24 10.59 8.28
CA LEU A 334 -13.97 10.69 9.54
C LEU A 334 -14.87 11.94 9.60
N THR A 335 -14.45 13.05 8.99
CA THR A 335 -15.23 14.28 8.93
C THR A 335 -16.45 14.11 8.02
N TRP A 336 -16.27 13.56 6.81
CA TRP A 336 -17.36 13.28 5.88
C TRP A 336 -18.41 12.33 6.48
N HIS A 337 -17.98 11.40 7.32
CA HIS A 337 -18.86 10.41 7.94
C HIS A 337 -19.42 10.83 9.30
N GLN A 338 -19.13 12.05 9.75
CA GLN A 338 -19.80 12.68 10.89
C GLN A 338 -20.93 13.64 10.49
N LEU A 339 -21.04 14.00 9.21
CA LEU A 339 -22.11 14.86 8.71
C LEU A 339 -23.49 14.21 8.89
N LYS A 340 -24.47 15.03 9.28
CA LYS A 340 -25.89 14.71 9.14
C LYS A 340 -26.33 14.83 7.68
N ALA A 341 -27.46 14.23 7.35
CA ALA A 341 -27.97 14.19 5.98
C ALA A 341 -28.23 15.59 5.38
N ASP A 342 -28.59 16.57 6.21
CA ASP A 342 -28.82 17.97 5.84
C ASP A 342 -27.55 18.83 5.85
N GLU A 343 -26.43 18.29 6.35
CA GLU A 343 -25.11 18.94 6.37
C GLU A 343 -24.22 18.48 5.19
N VAL A 344 -24.64 17.46 4.44
CA VAL A 344 -23.88 16.97 3.29
C VAL A 344 -23.87 18.03 2.18
N PRO A 345 -22.69 18.42 1.66
CA PRO A 345 -22.59 19.44 0.62
C PRO A 345 -23.23 19.00 -0.69
N ALA A 346 -23.69 19.98 -1.47
CA ALA A 346 -24.11 19.76 -2.85
C ALA A 346 -22.91 19.32 -3.72
N ALA A 347 -23.18 18.68 -4.86
CA ALA A 347 -22.14 18.10 -5.71
C ALA A 347 -21.11 19.12 -6.22
N ASP A 348 -21.52 20.36 -6.46
CA ASP A 348 -20.66 21.48 -6.86
C ASP A 348 -19.79 22.03 -5.72
N GLN A 349 -20.06 21.62 -4.48
CA GLN A 349 -19.30 21.93 -3.27
C GLN A 349 -18.45 20.75 -2.77
N VAL A 350 -18.45 19.62 -3.49
CA VAL A 350 -17.54 18.50 -3.25
C VAL A 350 -16.22 18.83 -3.94
N LEU A 351 -15.19 19.14 -3.13
CA LEU A 351 -13.79 19.52 -3.44
C LEU A 351 -13.47 21.02 -3.30
#